data_AF-A0A8I0L3D8-F1
#
_entry.id   AF-A0A8I0L3D8-F1
#
_cell.length_a   1.000
_cell.length_b   1.000
_cell.length_c   1.000
_cell.angle_alpha   90.00
_cell.angle_beta   90.00
_cell.angle_gamma   90.00
#
_symmetry.space_group_name_H-M   'P 1'
#
loop_
_entity.id
_entity.type
_entity.pdbx_description
1 polymer ?
#
loop_
_entity_poly.entity_id
_entity_poly.type
_entity_poly.pdbx_seq_one_letter_code
_entity_poly.pdbx_strand_id
1 'polypeptide(L)'
;VIFDMDGTMFDTERLSTKGWIYAGKKLGVDIPVALTDSFRGRNPQAIRKKFAAYFGDRLDYDTARAMKHEYFDEVTKESVPHKEGLQDLLEYL
;
A
#
# COMPACT_ATOMS: atom_id res chain seq x y z
N VAL A 1 3.38 14.30 8.10
CA VAL A 1 2.82 13.98 9.43
C VAL A 1 3.55 12.77 9.98
N ILE A 2 4.16 12.88 11.16
CA ILE A 2 4.79 11.74 11.84
C ILE A 2 3.71 11.17 12.77
N PHE A 3 3.22 9.98 12.48
CA PHE A 3 2.46 9.22 13.47
C PHE A 3 3.34 8.07 13.98
N ASP A 4 3.89 8.36 15.15
CA ASP A 4 4.25 7.37 16.14
C ASP A 4 2.93 6.90 16.79
N MET A 5 2.61 5.63 16.65
CA MET A 5 1.63 4.94 17.49
C MET A 5 2.21 3.55 17.78
N ASP A 6 2.68 3.39 19.02
CA ASP A 6 3.40 2.29 19.68
C ASP A 6 2.72 0.89 19.65
N GLY A 7 2.06 0.52 18.55
CA GLY A 7 1.45 -0.80 18.37
C GLY A 7 0.62 -0.97 17.09
N THR A 8 0.41 0.08 16.31
CA THR A 8 -0.36 0.06 15.05
C THR A 8 0.52 0.20 13.81
N MET A 9 1.77 0.64 13.96
CA MET A 9 2.74 0.75 12.86
C MET A 9 3.05 -0.62 12.22
N PHE A 10 3.09 -1.68 13.04
CA PHE A 10 3.32 -3.04 12.57
C PHE A 10 2.15 -3.60 11.76
N ASP A 11 0.91 -3.26 12.14
CA ASP A 11 -0.28 -3.67 11.39
C ASP A 11 -0.44 -2.86 10.11
N THR A 12 -0.09 -1.57 10.09
CA THR A 12 -0.16 -0.77 8.85
C THR A 12 0.90 -1.18 7.82
N GLU A 13 2.11 -1.55 8.24
CA GLU A 13 3.13 -2.09 7.32
C GLU A 13 2.71 -3.46 6.75
N ARG A 14 2.21 -4.36 7.60
CA ARG A 14 1.70 -5.66 7.17
C ARG A 14 0.49 -5.51 6.26
N LEU A 15 -0.42 -4.59 6.56
CA LEU A 15 -1.60 -4.32 5.75
C LEU A 15 -1.20 -3.68 4.42
N SER A 16 -0.20 -2.79 4.40
CA SER A 16 0.37 -2.21 3.18
C SER A 16 0.92 -3.28 2.24
N THR A 17 1.74 -4.20 2.78
CA THR A 17 2.29 -5.32 2.01
C THR A 17 1.19 -6.25 1.50
N LYS A 18 0.19 -6.59 2.34
CA LYS A 18 -0.96 -7.40 1.92
C LYS A 18 -1.76 -6.73 0.80
N GLY A 19 -1.97 -5.41 0.89
CA GLY A 19 -2.68 -4.63 -0.14
C GLY A 19 -1.94 -4.64 -1.48
N TRP A 20 -0.62 -4.52 -1.47
CA TRP A 20 0.18 -4.67 -2.71
C TRP A 20 0.11 -6.09 -3.28
N ILE A 21 0.23 -7.13 -2.46
CA ILE A 21 0.10 -8.51 -2.92
C ILE A 21 -1.30 -8.78 -3.50
N TYR A 22 -2.34 -8.24 -2.87
CA TYR A 22 -3.71 -8.33 -3.36
C TYR A 22 -3.87 -7.65 -4.72
N ALA A 23 -3.38 -6.41 -4.85
CA ALA A 23 -3.39 -5.67 -6.11
C ALA A 23 -2.65 -6.44 -7.22
N GLY A 24 -1.47 -6.98 -6.90
CA GLY A 24 -0.69 -7.84 -7.80
C GLY A 24 -1.51 -9.03 -8.29
N LYS A 25 -2.06 -9.83 -7.38
CA LYS A 25 -2.87 -11.01 -7.73
C LYS A 25 -4.05 -10.67 -8.63
N LYS A 26 -4.75 -9.57 -8.37
CA LYS A 26 -5.87 -9.11 -9.20
C LYS A 26 -5.44 -8.67 -10.59
N LEU A 27 -4.27 -8.07 -10.70
CA LEU A 27 -3.69 -7.62 -11.96
C LEU A 27 -2.91 -8.73 -12.69
N GLY A 28 -2.87 -9.94 -12.13
CA GLY A 28 -2.15 -11.09 -12.72
C GLY A 28 -0.63 -10.97 -12.62
N VAL A 29 -0.12 -10.13 -11.71
CA VAL A 29 1.31 -9.87 -11.52
C VAL A 29 1.72 -10.23 -10.10
N ASP A 30 2.80 -10.99 -9.96
CA ASP A 30 3.35 -11.27 -8.63
C ASP A 30 4.14 -10.04 -8.13
N ILE A 31 3.67 -9.43 -7.04
CA ILE A 31 4.39 -8.34 -6.37
C ILE A 31 5.22 -8.93 -5.23
N PRO A 32 6.55 -8.95 -5.34
CA PRO A 32 7.40 -9.55 -4.31
C PRO A 32 7.33 -8.74 -3.02
N VAL A 33 7.28 -9.44 -1.88
CA VAL A 33 7.40 -8.80 -0.56
C VAL A 33 8.70 -8.01 -0.43
N ALA A 34 9.78 -8.49 -1.02
CA ALA A 34 11.06 -7.76 -1.05
C ALA A 34 10.95 -6.39 -1.75
N LEU A 35 10.09 -6.28 -2.76
CA LEU A 35 9.84 -5.02 -3.46
C LEU A 35 9.04 -4.07 -2.56
N THR A 36 7.98 -4.57 -1.91
CA THR A 36 7.14 -3.77 -0.98
C THR A 36 7.93 -3.32 0.25
N ASP A 37 8.81 -4.16 0.76
CA ASP A 37 9.74 -3.80 1.84
C ASP A 37 10.67 -2.66 1.42
N SER A 38 11.08 -2.65 0.16
CA SER A 38 11.94 -1.60 -0.37
C SER A 38 11.25 -0.23 -0.49
N PHE A 39 9.93 -0.17 -0.31
CA PHE A 39 9.11 1.05 -0.28
C PHE A 39 9.01 1.65 1.11
N ARG A 40 9.32 0.89 2.17
CA ARG A 40 9.22 1.39 3.55
C ARG A 40 10.13 2.60 3.77
N GLY A 41 9.57 3.62 4.41
CA GLY A 41 10.25 4.89 4.70
C GLY A 41 10.57 5.74 3.46
N ARG A 42 10.05 5.42 2.27
CA ARG A 42 10.26 6.20 1.05
C ARG A 42 9.05 7.06 0.72
N ASN A 43 9.31 8.20 0.10
CA ASN A 43 8.24 9.05 -0.42
C ASN A 43 7.51 8.39 -1.62
N PRO A 44 6.25 8.75 -1.88
CA PRO A 44 5.45 8.15 -2.95
C PRO A 44 6.10 8.25 -4.34
N GLN A 45 6.85 9.33 -4.59
CA GLN A 45 7.52 9.58 -5.87
C GLN A 45 8.67 8.59 -6.12
N ALA A 46 9.42 8.23 -5.07
CA ALA A 46 10.47 7.22 -5.12
C ALA A 46 9.89 5.81 -5.25
N ILE A 47 8.74 5.54 -4.61
CA ILE A 47 8.00 4.29 -4.76
C ILE A 47 7.55 4.12 -6.21
N ARG A 48 6.90 5.14 -6.79
CA ARG A 48 6.48 5.14 -8.21
C ARG A 48 7.63 4.85 -9.16
N LYS A 49 8.80 5.50 -8.95
CA LYS A 49 10.00 5.24 -9.76
C LYS A 49 10.49 3.80 -9.65
N LYS A 50 10.55 3.23 -8.45
CA LYS A 50 10.94 1.84 -8.25
C LYS A 50 9.94 0.86 -8.87
N PHE A 51 8.66 1.16 -8.72
CA PHE A 51 7.59 0.35 -9.27
C PHE A 51 7.67 0.32 -10.80
N ALA A 52 7.81 1.49 -11.43
CA ALA A 52 8.05 1.62 -12.86
C ALA A 52 9.37 0.96 -13.31
N ALA A 53 10.45 1.04 -12.51
CA ALA A 53 11.71 0.38 -12.85
C ALA A 53 11.61 -1.16 -12.77
N TYR A 54 10.80 -1.70 -11.85
CA TYR A 54 10.66 -3.15 -11.66
C TYR A 54 9.65 -3.75 -12.64
N PHE A 55 8.46 -3.16 -12.76
CA PHE A 55 7.40 -3.68 -13.61
C PHE A 55 7.41 -3.10 -15.01
N GLY A 56 7.87 -1.86 -15.19
CA GLY A 56 7.76 -1.15 -16.46
C GLY A 56 6.30 -0.99 -16.86
N ASP A 57 6.01 -1.25 -18.12
CA ASP A 57 4.65 -1.20 -18.67
C ASP A 57 3.79 -2.44 -18.31
N ARG A 58 4.35 -3.42 -17.57
CA ARG A 58 3.63 -4.63 -17.15
C ARG A 58 2.62 -4.36 -16.05
N LEU A 59 2.80 -3.29 -15.28
CA LEU A 59 1.92 -2.96 -14.18
C LEU A 59 1.87 -1.45 -13.98
N ASP A 60 0.67 -0.90 -14.19
CA ASP A 60 0.43 0.51 -13.95
C ASP A 60 0.37 0.78 -12.43
N TYR A 61 1.19 1.73 -11.98
CA TYR A 61 1.31 2.08 -10.56
C TYR A 61 0.00 2.64 -10.01
N ASP A 62 -0.69 3.49 -10.78
CA ASP A 62 -1.90 4.15 -10.34
C ASP A 62 -3.05 3.14 -10.19
N THR A 63 -3.16 2.19 -11.12
CA THR A 63 -4.09 1.06 -11.04
C THR A 63 -3.79 0.16 -9.83
N ALA A 64 -2.54 -0.23 -9.62
CA ALA A 64 -2.15 -1.04 -8.48
C ALA A 64 -2.39 -0.31 -7.13
N ARG A 65 -2.19 1.01 -7.09
CA ARG A 65 -2.48 1.86 -5.94
C ARG A 65 -3.99 1.91 -5.63
N ALA A 66 -4.84 2.07 -6.65
CA ALA A 66 -6.29 2.06 -6.47
C ALA A 66 -6.78 0.73 -5.88
N MET A 67 -6.28 -0.40 -6.39
CA MET A 67 -6.62 -1.74 -5.87
C MET A 67 -6.14 -1.95 -4.42
N LYS A 68 -4.99 -1.36 -4.07
CA LYS A 68 -4.49 -1.37 -2.69
C LYS A 68 -5.38 -0.53 -1.77
N HIS A 69 -5.92 0.60 -2.23
CA HIS A 69 -6.92 1.38 -1.48
C HIS A 69 -8.20 0.59 -1.26
N GLU A 70 -8.74 -0.05 -2.30
CA GLU A 70 -9.93 -0.90 -2.18
C GLU A 70 -9.75 -2.00 -1.10
N TYR A 71 -8.60 -2.68 -1.12
CA TYR A 71 -8.27 -3.67 -0.09
C TYR A 71 -8.23 -3.09 1.33
N PHE A 72 -7.66 -1.90 1.48
CA PHE A 72 -7.65 -1.22 2.78
C PHE A 72 -9.06 -0.86 3.23
N ASP A 73 -9.90 -0.32 2.35
CA ASP A 73 -11.29 0.02 2.66
C ASP A 73 -12.09 -1.23 3.07
N GLU A 74 -11.88 -2.36 2.41
CA GLU A 74 -12.53 -3.63 2.78
C GLU A 74 -12.09 -4.14 4.16
N VAL A 75 -10.77 -4.20 4.42
CA VAL A 75 -10.25 -4.73 5.69
C VAL A 75 -10.59 -3.80 6.86
N THR A 76 -10.65 -2.49 6.61
CA THR A 76 -10.94 -1.49 7.65
C THR A 76 -12.42 -1.37 7.95
N LYS A 77 -13.30 -1.59 6.96
CA LYS A 77 -14.75 -1.69 7.16
C LYS A 77 -15.14 -2.75 8.19
N GLU A 78 -14.48 -3.90 8.21
CA GLU A 78 -14.78 -4.97 9.18
C GLU A 78 -14.06 -4.79 10.53
N SER A 79 -12.91 -4.12 10.56
CA SER A 79 -11.98 -4.23 11.70
C SER A 79 -11.83 -2.97 12.55
N VAL A 80 -12.15 -1.78 12.04
CA VAL A 80 -11.87 -0.51 12.72
C VAL A 80 -13.13 0.35 12.75
N PRO A 81 -13.67 0.73 13.92
CA PRO A 81 -14.74 1.73 13.98
C PRO A 81 -14.19 3.02 13.39
N HIS A 82 -14.76 3.41 12.24
CA HIS A 82 -14.45 4.59 11.42
C HIS A 82 -13.70 5.68 12.19
N LYS A 83 -12.37 5.66 12.14
CA LYS A 83 -11.56 6.82 12.47
C LYS A 83 -11.31 7.55 11.16
N GLU A 84 -11.99 8.67 11.01
CA GLU A 84 -12.04 9.53 9.80
C GLU A 84 -10.66 9.96 9.25
N GLY A 85 -9.54 9.71 9.94
CA GLY A 85 -8.18 10.05 9.47
C GLY A 85 -7.43 8.94 8.71
N LEU A 86 -8.02 7.76 8.49
CA LEU A 86 -7.33 6.67 7.78
C LEU A 86 -7.25 6.90 6.27
N GLN A 87 -8.26 7.54 5.68
CA GLN A 87 -8.30 7.86 4.25
C GLN A 87 -7.26 8.94 3.90
N ASP A 88 -7.09 9.97 4.74
CA ASP A 88 -6.05 10.98 4.57
C ASP A 88 -4.63 10.38 4.62
N LEU A 89 -4.44 9.33 5.43
CA LEU A 89 -3.18 8.59 5.55
C LEU A 89 -2.80 7.84 4.26
N LEU A 90 -3.81 7.39 3.53
CA LEU A 90 -3.69 6.66 2.27
C LEU A 90 -3.45 7.58 1.07
N GLU A 91 -3.86 8.85 1.15
CA GLU A 91 -3.44 9.90 0.21
C GLU A 91 -2.01 10.37 0.49
N TYR A 92 -1.57 10.37 1.75
CA TYR A 92 -0.23 10.84 2.13
C TYR A 92 0.91 9.83 1.88
N LEU A 93 0.60 8.52 1.81
CA LEU A 93 1.54 7.43 1.45
C LEU A 93 1.74 7.26 -0.07
#